data_AF-A0A3B9BHG1-F1
#
_entry.id   AF-A0A3B9BHG1-F1
#
_cell.length_a   1.000
_cell.length_b   1.000
_cell.length_c   1.000
_cell.angle_alpha   90.00
_cell.angle_beta   90.00
_cell.angle_gamma   90.00
#
_symmetry.space_group_name_H-M   'P 1'
#
loop_
_entity.id
_entity.type
_entity.pdbx_description
1 polymer ?
#
loop_
_entity_poly.entity_id
_entity_poly.type
_entity_poly.pdbx_seq_one_letter_code
_entity_poly.pdbx_strand_id
1 'polypeptide(L)' 'EIGAACPPDNGDGPEMVIKGRHLVDGVPKELRINQRQVAESLAEPVGAIVESVKVALEQ' A
#
# COMPACT_ATOMS: atom_id res chain seq x y z
N GLU A 1 -11.47 3.85 1.92
CA GLU A 1 -10.55 4.99 1.68
C GLU A 1 -9.07 4.69 1.92
N ILE A 2 -8.64 3.98 2.98
CA ILE A 2 -7.20 3.73 3.27
C ILE A 2 -6.43 2.99 2.13
N GLY A 3 -7.12 2.32 1.20
CA GLY A 3 -6.52 1.53 0.10
C GLY A 3 -6.53 2.20 -1.28
N ALA A 4 -6.57 3.54 -1.38
CA ALA A 4 -6.79 4.25 -2.64
C ALA A 4 -5.67 4.14 -3.71
N ALA A 5 -4.61 3.33 -3.47
CA ALA A 5 -3.42 3.23 -4.33
C ALA A 5 -2.80 4.60 -4.73
N CYS A 6 -3.14 5.64 -3.98
CA CYS A 6 -2.76 7.02 -4.19
C CYS A 6 -2.40 7.62 -2.83
N PRO A 7 -1.27 8.35 -2.72
CA PRO A 7 -0.93 9.06 -1.50
C PRO A 7 -2.04 10.02 -1.06
N PRO A 8 -2.24 10.23 0.25
CA PRO A 8 -3.20 11.22 0.73
C PRO A 8 -2.77 12.64 0.36
N ASP A 9 -3.74 13.53 0.12
CA ASP A 9 -3.49 14.91 -0.28
C ASP A 9 -2.62 15.68 0.75
N ASN A 10 -2.81 15.41 2.04
CA ASN A 10 -2.05 16.02 3.14
C ASN A 10 -1.74 14.99 4.24
N GLY A 11 -0.56 15.10 4.85
CA GLY A 11 -0.14 14.27 5.99
C GLY A 11 -0.07 12.77 5.66
N ASP A 12 -0.39 11.93 6.62
CA ASP A 12 -0.31 10.46 6.49
C ASP A 12 -1.64 9.78 6.15
N GLY A 13 -2.72 10.56 6.11
CA GLY A 13 -4.07 10.09 5.89
C GLY A 13 -4.62 9.24 7.04
N PRO A 14 -5.79 8.61 6.86
CA PRO A 14 -6.42 7.75 7.86
C PRO A 14 -5.56 6.52 8.22
N GLU A 15 -5.66 6.12 9.49
CA GLU A 15 -4.94 4.99 10.07
C GLU A 15 -5.85 3.80 10.36
N MET A 16 -5.30 2.59 10.36
CA MET A 16 -5.96 1.38 10.83
C MET A 16 -5.03 0.48 11.65
N VAL A 17 -5.62 -0.38 12.47
CA VAL A 17 -4.89 -1.43 13.18
C VAL A 17 -5.02 -2.74 12.41
N ILE A 18 -3.88 -3.34 12.10
CA ILE A 18 -3.80 -4.68 11.50
C ILE A 18 -3.27 -5.66 12.54
N LYS A 19 -3.69 -6.93 12.41
CA LYS A 19 -3.18 -8.03 13.24
C LYS A 19 -2.38 -8.97 12.35
N GLY A 20 -1.24 -9.44 12.83
CA GLY A 20 -0.37 -10.33 12.07
C GLY A 20 0.53 -11.15 12.96
N ARG A 21 1.31 -12.03 12.34
CA ARG A 21 2.35 -12.80 13.01
C ARG A 21 3.63 -11.97 13.04
N HIS A 22 4.17 -11.73 14.23
CA HIS A 22 5.47 -11.08 14.32
C HIS A 22 6.57 -12.04 13.87
N LEU A 23 7.48 -11.54 13.04
CA LEU A 23 8.41 -12.38 12.26
C LEU A 23 9.47 -13.06 13.12
N VAL A 24 9.94 -12.40 14.19
CA VAL A 24 11.09 -12.88 14.99
C VAL A 24 10.68 -13.92 16.05
N ASP A 25 9.64 -13.62 16.81
CA ASP A 25 9.16 -14.38 17.96
C ASP A 25 7.91 -15.22 17.63
N GLY A 26 7.32 -15.03 16.44
CA GLY A 26 6.27 -15.89 15.90
C GLY A 26 4.89 -15.70 16.53
N VAL A 27 4.71 -14.74 17.43
CA VAL A 27 3.46 -14.50 18.17
C VAL A 27 2.55 -13.48 17.45
N PRO A 28 1.21 -13.55 17.65
CA PRO A 28 0.31 -12.53 17.14
C PRO A 28 0.63 -11.15 17.73
N LYS A 29 0.75 -10.12 16.87
CA LYS A 29 0.88 -8.72 17.26
C LYS A 29 -0.04 -7.83 16.45
N GLU A 30 -0.36 -6.68 17.02
CA GLU A 30 -1.11 -5.62 16.36
C GLU A 30 -0.13 -4.51 15.92
N LEU A 31 -0.33 -3.97 14.72
CA LEU A 31 0.45 -2.87 14.17
C LEU A 31 -0.52 -1.81 13.65
N ARG A 32 -0.18 -0.53 13.85
CA ARG A 32 -0.91 0.58 13.24
C ARG A 32 -0.23 0.97 11.92
N ILE A 33 -1.03 1.07 10.85
CA ILE A 33 -0.58 1.52 9.54
C ILE A 33 -1.41 2.71 9.08
N ASN A 34 -0.82 3.58 8.27
CA ASN A 34 -1.49 4.74 7.68
C ASN A 34 -1.69 4.58 6.16
N GLN A 35 -2.57 5.39 5.58
CA GLN A 35 -2.86 5.37 4.14
C GLN A 35 -1.61 5.59 3.29
N ARG A 36 -0.69 6.45 3.71
CA ARG A 36 0.58 6.68 3.00
C ARG A 36 1.40 5.39 2.84
N GLN A 37 1.60 4.63 3.92
CA GLN A 37 2.32 3.35 3.90
C GLN A 37 1.65 2.32 2.98
N VAL A 38 0.31 2.31 2.94
CA VAL A 38 -0.46 1.44 2.04
C VAL A 38 -0.25 1.86 0.58
N ALA A 39 -0.32 3.15 0.27
CA ALA A 39 -0.09 3.66 -1.08
C ALA A 39 1.35 3.37 -1.57
N GLU A 40 2.35 3.58 -0.72
CA GLU A 40 3.76 3.27 -1.02
C GLU A 40 3.96 1.78 -1.30
N SER A 41 3.34 0.89 -0.51
CA SER A 41 3.41 -0.57 -0.71
C SER A 41 2.77 -1.03 -2.03
N LEU A 42 1.84 -0.24 -2.59
CA LEU A 42 1.16 -0.53 -3.84
C LEU A 42 1.80 0.15 -5.06
N ALA A 43 2.76 1.05 -4.88
CA ALA A 43 3.31 1.87 -5.96
C ALA A 43 3.97 1.03 -7.07
N GLU A 44 4.76 0.02 -6.71
CA GLU A 44 5.41 -0.88 -7.66
C GLU A 44 4.40 -1.69 -8.50
N PRO A 45 3.49 -2.49 -7.90
CA PRO A 45 2.56 -3.30 -8.71
C PRO A 45 1.61 -2.44 -9.54
N VAL A 46 1.18 -1.28 -9.04
CA VAL A 46 0.35 -0.33 -9.81
C VAL A 46 1.15 0.26 -10.96
N GLY A 47 2.42 0.62 -10.74
CA GLY A 47 3.33 1.07 -11.79
C GLY A 47 3.49 0.04 -12.91
N ALA A 48 3.64 -1.24 -12.55
CA ALA A 48 3.73 -2.33 -13.52
C ALA A 48 2.45 -2.49 -14.36
N ILE A 49 1.27 -2.30 -13.75
CA ILE A 49 -0.01 -2.31 -14.47
C ILE A 49 -0.07 -1.13 -15.46
N VAL A 50 0.27 0.09 -15.00
CA VAL A 50 0.29 1.29 -15.85
C VAL A 50 1.24 1.11 -17.03
N GLU A 51 2.43 0.58 -16.79
CA GLU A 51 3.41 0.33 -17.85
C GLU A 51 2.89 -0.68 -18.87
N SER A 52 2.28 -1.77 -18.40
CA SER A 52 1.67 -2.77 -19.29
C SER A 52 0.59 -2.16 -20.20
N VAL A 53 -0.21 -1.23 -19.68
CA VAL A 53 -1.22 -0.51 -20.47
C VAL A 53 -0.58 0.42 -21.49
N LYS A 54 0.48 1.15 -21.13
CA LYS A 54 1.21 2.02 -22.07
C LYS A 54 1.78 1.22 -23.23
N VAL A 55 2.48 0.12 -22.92
CA VAL A 55 3.06 -0.79 -23.92
C VAL A 55 1.99 -1.31 -24.88
N ALA A 56 0.79 -1.62 -24.38
CA ALA A 56 -0.31 -2.10 -25.21
C ALA A 56 -0.93 -1.03 -26.12
N LEU A 57 -0.83 0.25 -25.76
CA LEU A 57 -1.35 1.39 -26.53
C LEU A 57 -0.32 1.96 -27.52
N GLU A 58 0.97 1.74 -27.27
CA GLU A 58 2.06 2.15 -28.16
C GLU A 58 2.31 1.15 -29.31
N GLN A 59 1.82 -0.08 -29.19
CA GLN A 59 1.91 -1.13 -30.23
C GLN A 59 0.79 -1.09 -31.25
#